data_AF-A0AAN4YH41-F1
#
_entry.id   AF-A0AAN4YH41-F1
#
_cell.length_a   1.000
_cell.length_b   1.000
_cell.length_c   1.000
_cell.angle_alpha   90.00
_cell.angle_beta   90.00
_cell.angle_gamma   90.00
#
_symmetry.space_group_name_H-M   'P 1'
#
loop_
_entity.id
_entity.type
_entity.pdbx_description
1 polymer ?
#
loop_
_entity_poly.entity_id
_entity_poly.type
_entity_poly.pdbx_seq_one_letter_code
_entity_poly.pdbx_strand_id
1 'polypeptide(L)'
;MVGHIVLIIASLPQVIVHPNGALGCFIVGLVLFGIGVGEQHKETRHYIKRLPKTGERVIVDPAQTITRIFLYFYFMINVGSLLGQIVMVYAEKYVGFWLSFVLPTIMFALCPLVLYVCRKNYEVTPPTGSVVGRAFKLWAFALKGRWSWNPIRLSVETIHSALTSLADTLQTVSRTAEQVTSGRT
;
A
#
# COMPACT_ATOMS: atom_id res chain seq x y z
N MET A 1 10.88 -7.16 12.05
CA MET A 1 11.64 -7.80 13.15
C MET A 1 12.35 -6.78 14.02
N VAL A 2 13.26 -5.96 13.47
CA VAL A 2 14.01 -4.95 14.26
C VAL A 2 13.09 -4.01 15.06
N GLY A 3 12.03 -3.46 14.45
CA GLY A 3 11.07 -2.62 15.17
C GLY A 3 10.32 -3.31 16.32
N HIS A 4 10.06 -4.63 16.23
CA HIS A 4 9.39 -5.37 17.30
C HIS A 4 10.32 -5.61 18.50
N ILE A 5 11.62 -5.84 18.24
CA ILE A 5 12.62 -6.01 19.29
C ILE A 5 12.76 -4.71 20.09
N VAL A 6 12.74 -3.55 19.41
CA VAL A 6 12.77 -2.23 20.08
C VAL A 6 11.51 -2.01 20.95
N LEU A 7 10.34 -2.45 20.50
CA LEU A 7 9.09 -2.38 21.27
C LEU A 7 9.09 -3.32 22.50
N ILE A 8 9.71 -4.51 22.38
CA ILE A 8 9.89 -5.43 23.52
C ILE A 8 10.84 -4.80 24.56
N ILE A 9 11.94 -4.19 24.12
CA ILE A 9 12.89 -3.52 25.02
C ILE A 9 12.22 -2.33 25.75
N ALA A 10 11.41 -1.54 25.04
CA ALA A 10 10.67 -0.42 25.62
C ALA A 10 9.64 -0.85 26.68
N SER A 11 9.17 -2.10 26.61
CA SER A 11 8.14 -2.63 27.51
C SER A 11 8.68 -3.46 28.68
N LEU A 12 10.01 -3.64 28.78
CA LEU A 12 10.64 -4.32 29.91
C LEU A 12 10.45 -3.52 31.21
N PRO A 13 10.24 -4.21 32.35
CA PRO A 13 10.00 -3.56 33.64
C PRO A 13 11.16 -2.65 34.08
N GLN A 14 12.39 -2.92 33.63
CA GLN A 14 13.56 -2.08 33.92
C GLN A 14 13.58 -0.75 33.15
N VAL A 15 12.91 -0.68 32.00
CA VAL A 15 12.88 0.50 31.14
C VAL A 15 11.66 1.38 31.45
N ILE A 16 10.52 0.77 31.78
CA ILE A 16 9.27 1.46 32.15
C ILE A 16 9.42 2.32 33.42
N VAL A 17 10.32 1.94 34.34
CA VAL A 17 10.61 2.71 35.57
C VAL A 17 11.15 4.11 35.25
N HIS A 18 11.66 4.34 34.04
CA HIS A 18 12.07 5.65 33.53
C HIS A 18 11.13 6.12 32.40
N PRO A 19 10.05 6.86 32.72
CA PRO A 19 8.98 7.21 31.77
C PRO A 19 9.48 7.92 30.50
N ASN A 20 10.43 8.84 30.65
CA ASN A 20 10.98 9.61 29.53
C ASN A 20 11.82 8.75 28.57
N GLY A 21 12.55 7.76 29.11
CA GLY A 21 13.35 6.83 28.31
C GLY A 21 12.48 5.77 27.62
N ALA A 22 11.49 5.23 28.32
CA ALA A 22 10.53 4.27 27.78
C ALA A 22 9.72 4.83 26.62
N LEU A 23 9.19 6.05 26.76
CA LEU A 23 8.44 6.73 25.70
C LEU A 23 9.32 7.00 24.47
N GLY A 24 10.57 7.41 24.66
CA GLY A 24 11.53 7.60 23.56
C GLY A 24 11.76 6.32 22.77
N CYS A 25 12.09 5.22 23.45
CA CYS A 25 12.28 3.91 22.80
C CYS A 25 11.00 3.40 22.12
N PHE A 26 9.83 3.63 22.72
CA PHE A 26 8.55 3.23 22.15
C PHE A 26 8.21 3.99 20.86
N ILE A 27 8.39 5.31 20.83
CA ILE A 27 8.16 6.14 19.65
C ILE A 27 9.08 5.74 18.50
N VAL A 28 10.37 5.53 18.78
CA VAL A 28 11.33 5.06 17.77
C VAL A 28 10.93 3.68 17.24
N GLY A 29 10.52 2.76 18.11
CA GLY A 29 10.00 1.46 17.72
C GLY A 29 8.77 1.54 16.81
N LEU A 30 7.82 2.43 17.11
CA LEU A 30 6.62 2.67 16.30
C LEU A 30 6.94 3.24 14.93
N VAL A 31 7.86 4.20 14.83
CA VAL A 31 8.27 4.78 13.53
C VAL A 31 8.94 3.72 12.65
N LEU A 32 9.88 2.95 13.22
CA LEU A 32 10.55 1.86 12.50
C LEU A 32 9.58 0.76 12.07
N PHE A 33 8.61 0.42 12.93
CA PHE A 33 7.56 -0.54 12.59
C PHE A 33 6.63 0.00 11.51
N GLY A 34 6.19 1.26 11.61
CA GLY A 34 5.32 1.92 10.64
C GLY A 34 5.94 2.03 9.25
N ILE A 35 7.23 2.35 9.16
CA ILE A 35 7.97 2.34 7.89
C ILE A 35 8.00 0.93 7.30
N GLY A 36 8.27 -0.08 8.14
CA GLY A 36 8.35 -1.48 7.69
C GLY A 36 7.02 -2.03 7.16
N VAL A 37 5.89 -1.71 7.80
CA VAL A 37 4.55 -2.10 7.31
C VAL A 37 4.13 -1.25 6.10
N GLY A 38 4.49 0.04 6.09
CA GLY A 38 4.23 0.95 4.98
C GLY A 38 4.86 0.48 3.65
N GLU A 39 6.01 -0.18 3.71
CA GLU A 39 6.66 -0.73 2.51
C GLU A 39 6.05 -2.06 2.02
N GLN A 40 5.25 -2.75 2.83
CA GLN A 40 4.66 -4.04 2.45
C GLN A 40 3.46 -3.95 1.50
N HIS A 41 3.13 -2.76 0.99
CA HIS A 41 2.07 -2.57 0.01
C HIS A 41 2.52 -2.99 -1.40
N LYS A 42 2.44 -4.28 -1.69
CA LYS A 42 2.29 -4.72 -3.07
C LYS A 42 0.83 -4.49 -3.45
N GLU A 43 0.60 -3.55 -4.37
CA GLU A 43 -0.66 -3.39 -5.09
C GLU A 43 -1.23 -4.78 -5.41
N THR A 44 -2.20 -5.22 -4.61
CA THR A 44 -2.86 -6.50 -4.82
C THR A 44 -3.90 -6.25 -5.89
N ARG A 45 -3.43 -6.06 -7.13
CA ARG A 45 -4.32 -6.00 -8.27
C ARG A 45 -5.02 -7.34 -8.35
N HIS A 46 -6.35 -7.31 -8.38
CA HIS A 46 -7.18 -8.47 -8.61
C HIS A 46 -6.68 -9.21 -9.85
N TYR A 47 -6.02 -10.36 -9.66
CA TYR A 47 -5.59 -11.20 -10.77
C TYR A 47 -6.61 -12.31 -10.95
N ILE A 48 -7.22 -12.32 -12.13
CA ILE A 48 -8.14 -13.36 -12.58
C ILE A 48 -7.28 -14.48 -13.17
N LYS A 49 -7.13 -15.60 -12.47
CA LYS A 49 -6.61 -16.84 -13.08
C LYS A 49 -7.70 -17.45 -13.96
N ARG A 50 -7.42 -17.58 -15.26
CA ARG A 50 -8.14 -18.53 -16.12
C ARG A 50 -7.44 -19.88 -16.01
N LEU A 51 -8.19 -20.94 -15.69
CA LEU A 51 -7.67 -22.29 -15.58
C LEU A 51 -7.21 -22.79 -16.97
N PRO A 52 -5.92 -23.13 -17.17
CA PRO A 52 -5.41 -23.56 -18.48
C PRO A 52 -5.48 -25.08 -18.72
N LYS A 53 -6.21 -25.86 -17.91
CA LYS A 53 -5.95 -27.31 -17.83
C LYS A 53 -7.02 -28.31 -18.27
N THR A 54 -8.27 -27.95 -18.54
CA THR A 54 -9.29 -29.02 -18.53
C THR A 54 -10.23 -29.14 -19.71
N GLY A 55 -10.25 -28.24 -20.69
CA GLY A 55 -11.01 -28.46 -21.95
C GLY A 55 -12.51 -28.79 -21.81
N GLU A 56 -13.07 -28.81 -20.59
CA GLU A 56 -14.44 -29.19 -20.27
C GLU A 56 -15.13 -28.00 -19.60
N ARG A 57 -16.28 -27.62 -20.16
CA ARG A 57 -17.02 -26.43 -19.76
C ARG A 57 -17.81 -26.71 -18.48
N VAL A 58 -17.21 -26.44 -17.32
CA VAL A 58 -17.97 -26.14 -16.11
C VAL A 58 -17.96 -24.63 -15.91
N ILE A 59 -19.14 -24.02 -15.97
CA ILE A 59 -19.36 -22.60 -15.70
C ILE A 59 -19.25 -22.41 -14.18
N VAL A 60 -18.03 -22.29 -13.67
CA VAL A 60 -17.79 -21.78 -12.31
C VAL A 60 -17.54 -20.29 -12.45
N ASP A 61 -18.48 -19.47 -11.98
CA ASP A 61 -18.33 -18.02 -11.97
C ASP A 61 -17.14 -17.63 -11.06
N PRO A 62 -16.00 -17.19 -11.64
CA PRO A 62 -14.82 -16.84 -10.84
C PRO A 62 -15.08 -15.64 -9.95
N ALA A 63 -16.03 -14.76 -10.30
CA ALA A 63 -16.37 -13.58 -9.52
C ALA A 63 -17.00 -13.95 -8.17
N GLN A 64 -17.88 -14.95 -8.16
CA GLN A 64 -18.51 -15.43 -6.93
C GLN A 64 -17.53 -16.16 -6.02
N THR A 65 -16.62 -16.95 -6.58
CA THR A 65 -15.62 -17.69 -5.79
C THR A 65 -14.63 -16.73 -5.11
N ILE A 66 -14.13 -15.74 -5.84
CA ILE A 66 -13.24 -14.71 -5.29
C ILE A 66 -13.94 -13.90 -4.20
N THR A 67 -15.19 -13.48 -4.43
CA THR A 67 -15.99 -12.73 -3.45
C THR A 67 -16.16 -13.50 -2.15
N ARG A 68 -16.47 -14.81 -2.19
CA ARG A 68 -16.60 -15.64 -0.98
C ARG A 68 -15.29 -15.76 -0.21
N ILE A 69 -14.17 -15.96 -0.90
CA ILE A 69 -12.84 -16.01 -0.27
C ILE A 69 -12.55 -14.70 0.46
N PHE A 70 -12.83 -13.55 -0.18
CA PHE A 70 -12.68 -12.25 0.47
C PHE A 70 -13.64 -12.07 1.65
N LEU A 71 -14.89 -12.53 1.55
CA LEU A 71 -15.86 -12.43 2.64
C LEU A 71 -15.37 -13.17 3.90
N TYR A 72 -14.86 -14.40 3.74
CA TYR A 72 -14.25 -15.15 4.84
C TYR A 72 -12.97 -14.50 5.37
N PHE A 73 -12.14 -13.93 4.48
CA PHE A 73 -10.95 -13.18 4.86
C PHE A 73 -11.30 -11.96 5.73
N TYR A 74 -12.27 -11.14 5.29
CA TYR A 74 -12.74 -9.99 6.06
C TYR A 74 -13.39 -10.40 7.39
N PHE A 75 -14.17 -11.48 7.40
CA PHE A 75 -14.73 -12.01 8.64
C PHE A 75 -13.63 -12.40 9.64
N MET A 76 -12.60 -13.12 9.19
CA MET A 76 -11.49 -13.52 10.05
C MET A 76 -10.67 -12.33 10.55
N ILE A 77 -10.52 -11.26 9.77
CA ILE A 77 -9.87 -10.02 10.25
C ILE A 77 -10.69 -9.37 11.36
N ASN A 78 -12.01 -9.26 11.20
CA ASN A 78 -12.87 -8.65 12.21
C ASN A 78 -12.85 -9.46 13.52
N VAL A 79 -12.95 -10.79 13.43
CA VAL A 79 -12.84 -11.69 14.60
C VAL A 79 -11.44 -11.63 15.21
N GLY A 80 -10.39 -11.62 14.39
CA GLY A 80 -9.00 -11.54 14.83
C GLY A 80 -8.67 -10.22 15.53
N SER A 81 -9.23 -9.10 15.07
CA SER A 81 -9.08 -7.80 15.74
C SER A 81 -9.70 -7.81 17.14
N LEU A 82 -10.91 -8.38 17.27
CA LEU A 82 -11.58 -8.53 18.57
C LEU A 82 -10.79 -9.43 19.52
N LEU A 83 -10.37 -10.61 19.05
CA LEU A 83 -9.57 -11.54 19.85
C LEU A 83 -8.21 -10.94 20.23
N GLY A 84 -7.54 -10.27 19.30
CA GLY A 84 -6.26 -9.61 19.53
C GLY A 84 -6.37 -8.53 20.61
N GLN A 85 -7.37 -7.66 20.53
CA GLN A 85 -7.59 -6.62 21.55
C GLN A 85 -7.86 -7.24 22.93
N ILE A 86 -8.73 -8.24 23.01
CA ILE A 86 -9.08 -8.90 24.27
C ILE A 86 -7.86 -9.62 24.88
N VAL A 87 -7.16 -10.43 24.09
CA VAL A 87 -5.99 -11.20 24.55
C VAL A 87 -4.87 -10.27 25.02
N MET A 88 -4.63 -9.17 24.31
CA MET A 88 -3.60 -8.19 24.67
C MET A 88 -3.89 -7.50 26.00
N VAL A 89 -5.15 -7.08 26.23
CA VAL A 89 -5.56 -6.44 27.48
C VAL A 89 -5.47 -7.41 28.66
N TYR A 90 -5.82 -8.69 28.45
CA TYR A 90 -5.66 -9.71 29.48
C TYR A 90 -4.19 -10.04 29.77
N ALA A 91 -3.34 -10.13 28.76
CA ALA A 91 -1.91 -10.35 28.91
C ALA A 91 -1.25 -9.23 29.75
N GLU A 92 -1.62 -7.98 29.48
CA GLU A 92 -1.16 -6.82 30.24
C GLU A 92 -1.57 -6.91 31.71
N LYS A 93 -2.84 -7.27 31.97
CA LYS A 93 -3.40 -7.32 33.33
C LYS A 93 -2.76 -8.40 34.21
N TYR A 94 -2.41 -9.56 33.65
CA TYR A 94 -2.00 -10.73 34.45
C TYR A 94 -0.48 -10.96 34.52
N VAL A 95 0.31 -10.50 33.56
CA VAL A 95 1.75 -10.83 33.46
C VAL A 95 2.64 -9.58 33.27
N GLY A 96 2.05 -8.48 32.78
CA GLY A 96 2.72 -7.19 32.62
C GLY A 96 2.95 -6.79 31.17
N PHE A 97 3.30 -5.51 30.98
CA PHE A 97 3.34 -4.82 29.69
C PHE A 97 4.28 -5.47 28.65
N TRP A 98 5.37 -6.10 29.09
CA TRP A 98 6.33 -6.77 28.22
C TRP A 98 5.74 -7.96 27.45
N LEU A 99 4.82 -8.73 28.06
CA LEU A 99 4.21 -9.90 27.42
C LEU A 99 3.32 -9.49 26.24
N SER A 100 2.67 -8.33 26.36
CA SER A 100 1.82 -7.77 25.32
C SER A 100 2.58 -7.46 24.03
N PHE A 101 3.87 -7.12 24.08
CA PHE A 101 4.68 -6.92 22.86
C PHE A 101 5.30 -8.21 22.31
N VAL A 102 5.41 -9.25 23.13
CA VAL A 102 5.92 -10.57 22.69
C VAL A 102 4.86 -11.31 21.87
N LEU A 103 3.58 -11.23 22.25
CA LEU A 103 2.46 -11.86 21.53
C LEU A 103 2.42 -11.52 20.01
N PRO A 104 2.37 -10.23 19.60
CA PRO A 104 2.38 -9.87 18.18
C PRO A 104 3.70 -10.21 17.50
N THR A 105 4.81 -10.21 18.24
CA THR A 105 6.13 -10.61 17.70
C THR A 105 6.17 -12.09 17.31
N ILE A 106 5.62 -12.97 18.14
CA ILE A 106 5.50 -14.40 17.83
C ILE A 106 4.58 -14.61 16.61
N MET A 107 3.42 -13.93 16.57
CA MET A 107 2.52 -14.02 15.42
C MET A 107 3.18 -13.53 14.12
N PHE A 108 3.94 -12.43 14.19
CA PHE A 108 4.65 -11.89 13.04
C PHE A 108 5.83 -12.79 12.61
N ALA A 109 6.47 -13.51 13.54
CA ALA A 109 7.50 -14.50 13.24
C ALA A 109 6.92 -15.79 12.61
N LEU A 110 5.68 -16.17 12.95
CA LEU A 110 5.00 -17.29 12.32
C LEU A 110 4.60 -17.00 10.86
N CYS A 111 4.32 -15.75 10.51
CA CYS A 111 3.95 -15.36 9.14
C CYS A 111 4.97 -15.78 8.05
N PRO A 112 6.27 -15.44 8.13
CA PRO A 112 7.26 -15.90 7.16
C PRO A 112 7.49 -17.42 7.20
N LEU A 113 7.28 -18.07 8.35
CA LEU A 113 7.36 -19.53 8.46
C LEU A 113 6.24 -20.19 7.65
N VAL A 114 5.00 -19.72 7.77
CA VAL A 114 3.87 -20.20 6.95
C VAL A 114 4.11 -19.92 5.48
N LEU A 115 4.61 -18.73 5.12
CA LEU A 115 4.97 -18.40 3.73
C LEU A 115 6.04 -19.35 3.18
N TYR A 116 7.05 -19.69 3.99
CA TYR A 116 8.11 -20.62 3.62
C TYR A 116 7.58 -22.03 3.38
N VAL A 117 6.73 -22.53 4.26
CA VAL A 117 6.09 -23.86 4.12
C VAL A 117 5.16 -23.90 2.89
N CYS A 118 4.38 -22.84 2.67
CA CYS A 118 3.45 -22.77 1.56
C CYS A 118 4.11 -22.37 0.22
N ARG A 119 5.42 -22.05 0.20
CA ARG A 119 6.16 -21.55 -0.97
C ARG A 119 6.00 -22.44 -2.22
N LYS A 120 5.85 -23.75 -2.04
CA LYS A 120 5.70 -24.72 -3.14
C LYS A 120 4.43 -24.53 -3.97
N ASN A 121 3.42 -23.86 -3.41
CA ASN A 121 2.11 -23.66 -4.06
C ASN A 121 1.92 -22.24 -4.64
N TYR A 122 2.94 -21.36 -4.54
CA TYR A 122 2.86 -20.00 -5.08
C TYR A 122 3.37 -19.93 -6.52
N GLU A 123 2.54 -19.45 -7.43
CA GLU A 123 2.99 -18.98 -8.75
C GLU A 123 3.59 -17.58 -8.60
N VAL A 124 4.89 -17.46 -8.87
CA VAL A 124 5.61 -16.18 -8.82
C VAL A 124 5.30 -15.41 -10.09
N THR A 125 4.51 -14.36 -9.98
CA THR A 125 4.28 -13.42 -11.09
C THR A 125 5.45 -12.44 -11.21
N PRO A 126 5.87 -12.08 -12.43
CA PRO A 126 6.94 -11.10 -12.63
C PRO A 126 6.53 -9.73 -12.05
N PRO A 127 7.47 -8.95 -11.50
CA PRO A 127 7.17 -7.68 -10.86
C PRO A 127 6.62 -6.67 -11.88
N THR A 128 5.37 -6.27 -11.69
CA THR A 128 4.78 -5.14 -12.41
C THR A 128 5.47 -3.85 -11.96
N GLY A 129 6.01 -3.07 -12.91
CA GLY A 129 6.72 -1.83 -12.58
C GLY A 129 5.84 -0.80 -11.84
N SER A 130 6.45 -0.04 -10.94
CA SER A 130 5.77 0.98 -10.13
C SER A 130 5.25 2.14 -11.00
N VAL A 131 3.94 2.40 -10.91
CA VAL A 131 3.27 3.56 -11.53
C VAL A 131 3.70 4.87 -10.87
N VAL A 132 4.06 4.83 -9.59
CA VAL A 132 4.47 6.00 -8.80
C VAL A 132 5.76 6.58 -9.36
N GLY A 133 6.73 5.74 -9.75
CA GLY A 133 7.96 6.20 -10.39
C GLY A 133 7.74 6.91 -11.73
N ARG A 134 6.72 6.49 -12.50
CA ARG A 134 6.34 7.18 -13.75
C ARG A 134 5.62 8.50 -13.47
N ALA A 135 4.74 8.53 -12.47
CA ALA A 135 4.04 9.73 -12.04
C ALA A 135 5.02 10.81 -11.53
N PHE A 136 6.00 10.44 -10.69
CA PHE A 136 7.04 11.38 -10.24
C PHE A 136 7.92 11.89 -11.37
N LYS A 137 8.28 11.03 -12.34
CA LYS A 137 9.02 11.48 -13.53
C LYS A 137 8.19 12.48 -14.35
N LEU A 138 6.91 12.20 -14.58
CA LEU A 138 6.01 13.11 -15.28
C LEU A 138 5.87 14.45 -14.55
N TRP A 139 5.69 14.41 -13.23
CA TRP A 139 5.58 15.60 -12.39
C TRP A 139 6.88 16.41 -12.39
N ALA A 140 8.03 15.75 -12.26
CA ALA A 140 9.34 16.39 -12.34
C ALA A 140 9.60 17.00 -13.72
N PHE A 141 9.18 16.35 -14.82
CA PHE A 141 9.25 16.92 -16.16
C PHE A 141 8.32 18.13 -16.33
N ALA A 142 7.10 18.08 -15.79
CA ALA A 142 6.15 19.19 -15.84
C ALA A 142 6.65 20.41 -15.06
N LEU A 143 7.41 20.21 -13.99
CA LEU A 143 8.00 21.27 -13.16
C LEU A 143 9.38 21.74 -13.65
N LYS A 144 10.04 20.99 -14.53
CA LYS A 144 11.36 21.33 -15.04
C LYS A 144 11.28 22.60 -15.89
N GLY A 145 11.86 23.68 -15.39
CA GLY A 145 11.89 25.00 -16.05
C GLY A 145 10.81 25.99 -15.61
N ARG A 146 9.93 25.63 -14.66
CA ARG A 146 8.83 26.49 -14.16
C ARG A 146 8.75 26.54 -12.63
N TRP A 147 9.82 26.11 -11.95
CA TRP A 147 9.88 26.06 -10.49
C TRP A 147 10.14 27.47 -9.92
N SER A 148 9.14 28.03 -9.24
CA SER A 148 9.24 29.29 -8.50
C SER A 148 8.99 29.04 -7.01
N TRP A 149 9.73 29.70 -6.13
CA TRP A 149 9.57 29.58 -4.67
C TRP A 149 8.23 30.14 -4.15
N ASN A 150 7.48 30.87 -4.98
CA ASN A 150 6.18 31.42 -4.62
C ASN A 150 5.03 30.50 -5.13
N PRO A 151 4.22 29.89 -4.24
CA PRO A 151 3.18 28.94 -4.62
C PRO A 151 2.06 29.55 -5.46
N ILE A 152 1.80 30.86 -5.33
CA ILE A 152 0.79 31.58 -6.10
C ILE A 152 1.25 31.80 -7.54
N ARG A 153 2.53 32.08 -7.76
CA ARG A 153 3.08 32.30 -9.11
C ARG A 153 3.15 30.97 -9.88
N LEU A 154 3.49 29.89 -9.17
CA LEU A 154 3.61 28.56 -9.75
C LEU A 154 2.26 28.01 -10.22
N SER A 155 1.17 28.21 -9.47
CA SER A 155 -0.18 27.80 -9.88
C SER A 155 -0.71 28.61 -11.05
N VAL A 156 -0.50 29.93 -11.07
CA VAL A 156 -0.94 30.82 -12.16
C VAL A 156 -0.19 30.53 -13.47
N GLU A 157 1.14 30.36 -13.43
CA GLU A 157 1.93 30.01 -14.63
C GLU A 157 1.57 28.62 -15.17
N THR A 158 1.23 27.67 -14.28
CA THR A 158 0.77 26.33 -14.67
C THR A 158 -0.59 26.40 -15.35
N ILE A 159 -1.58 27.10 -14.77
CA ILE A 159 -2.93 27.24 -15.34
C ILE A 159 -2.89 27.99 -16.67
N HIS A 160 -2.14 29.09 -16.76
CA HIS A 160 -2.02 29.86 -18.00
C HIS A 160 -1.44 29.01 -19.13
N SER A 161 -0.43 28.19 -18.83
CA SER A 161 0.17 27.29 -19.81
C SER A 161 -0.75 26.13 -20.26
N ALA A 162 -1.59 25.63 -19.34
CA ALA A 162 -2.60 24.63 -19.67
C ALA A 162 -3.66 25.22 -20.59
N LEU A 163 -4.08 26.47 -20.37
CA LEU A 163 -5.04 27.17 -21.21
C LEU A 163 -4.49 27.46 -22.61
N THR A 164 -3.23 27.91 -22.73
CA THR A 164 -2.60 28.10 -24.04
C THR A 164 -2.44 26.79 -24.81
N SER A 165 -2.06 25.70 -24.11
CA SER A 165 -1.99 24.37 -24.71
C SER A 165 -3.34 23.90 -25.24
N LEU A 166 -4.43 24.13 -24.49
CA LEU A 166 -5.78 23.76 -24.92
C LEU A 166 -6.24 24.62 -26.11
N ALA A 167 -5.97 25.92 -26.09
CA ALA A 167 -6.27 26.82 -27.20
C ALA A 167 -5.55 26.40 -28.50
N ASP A 168 -4.27 26.04 -28.41
CA ASP A 168 -3.49 25.56 -29.56
C ASP A 168 -4.04 24.23 -30.11
N THR A 169 -4.42 23.29 -29.24
CA THR A 169 -5.05 22.03 -29.68
C THR A 169 -6.41 22.27 -30.33
N LEU A 170 -7.22 23.19 -29.82
CA LEU A 170 -8.52 23.51 -30.42
C LEU A 170 -8.38 24.19 -31.78
N GLN A 171 -7.42 25.11 -31.93
CA GLN A 171 -7.12 25.72 -33.24
C GLN A 171 -6.55 24.70 -34.23
N THR A 172 -5.76 23.74 -33.77
CA THR A 172 -5.24 22.67 -34.63
C THR A 172 -6.38 21.78 -35.10
N VAL A 173 -7.29 21.39 -34.20
CA VAL A 173 -8.48 20.59 -34.54
C VAL A 173 -9.40 21.34 -35.49
N SER A 174 -9.67 22.63 -35.28
CA SER A 174 -10.50 23.42 -36.18
C SER A 174 -9.88 23.57 -37.56
N ARG A 175 -8.55 23.79 -37.65
CA ARG A 175 -7.82 23.83 -38.92
C ARG A 175 -7.84 22.50 -39.66
N THR A 176 -7.69 21.38 -38.94
CA THR A 176 -7.83 20.05 -39.57
C THR A 176 -9.25 19.77 -40.03
N ALA A 177 -10.27 20.28 -39.32
CA ALA A 177 -11.67 20.14 -39.74
C ALA A 177 -11.97 20.93 -41.01
N GLU A 178 -11.45 22.16 -41.15
CA GLU A 178 -11.58 22.99 -42.35
C GLU A 178 -10.84 22.40 -43.57
N GLN A 179 -9.68 21.79 -43.36
CA GLN A 179 -8.95 21.11 -44.45
C GLN A 179 -9.68 19.86 -44.96
N VAL A 180 -10.37 19.14 -44.08
CA VAL A 180 -11.15 17.94 -44.45
C VAL A 180 -12.44 18.30 -45.18
N THR A 181 -13.08 19.42 -44.87
CA THR A 181 -14.24 19.92 -45.62
C THR A 181 -13.86 20.53 -46.97
N SER A 182 -12.67 21.15 -47.08
CA SER A 182 -12.15 21.70 -48.34
C SER A 182 -11.57 20.65 -49.32
N GLY A 183 -11.17 19.47 -48.84
CA GLY A 183 -10.60 18.39 -49.66
C GLY A 183 -11.61 17.40 -50.25
N ARG A 184 -12.91 17.73 -50.24
CA ARG A 184 -14.01 16.86 -50.70
C ARG A 184 -14.66 17.32 -52.01
N THR A 185 -13.95 18.13 -52.79
CA THR A 185 -14.23 18.41 -54.21
C THR A 185 -13.18 17.76 -55.08
#